data_AF-A0A368NRU9-F1
#
_entry.id   AF-A0A368NRU9-F1
#
_cell.length_a   1.000
_cell.length_b   1.000
_cell.length_c   1.000
_cell.angle_alpha   90.00
_cell.angle_beta   90.00
_cell.angle_gamma   90.00
#
_symmetry.space_group_name_H-M   'P 1'
#
loop_
_entity.id
_entity.type
_entity.pdbx_description
1 polymer ?
#
loop_
_entity_poly.entity_id
_entity_poly.type
_entity_poly.pdbx_seq_one_letter_code
_entity_poly.pdbx_strand_id
1 'polypeptide(L)'
;MNYSSVVGGDELLTWFGQTPTFHDAEIVSLSLNRSGISELKVHGWIMTDEVDPRGYIVLDKHAVVTFTFTDIMDLQLDGFSRQNVIAGLVLQRARDRGRAGYYALPEEEGDIEIELLPCYGLDGFIRAKKITTAFLPGRPEKQ
;
A
#
# COMPACT_ATOMS: atom_id res chain seq x y z
N MET A 1 5.27 10.65 7.85
CA MET A 1 6.44 9.88 7.37
C MET A 1 6.47 10.02 5.85
N ASN A 2 7.65 10.03 5.22
CA ASN A 2 7.77 10.10 3.76
C ASN A 2 8.15 8.71 3.22
N TYR A 3 7.77 8.37 1.99
CA TYR A 3 8.19 7.13 1.33
C TYR A 3 9.73 6.98 1.31
N SER A 4 10.48 8.08 1.25
CA SER A 4 11.96 8.06 1.36
C SER A 4 12.52 7.42 2.63
N SER A 5 11.69 7.19 3.65
CA SER A 5 12.09 6.51 4.89
C SER A 5 12.01 4.98 4.83
N VAL A 6 11.51 4.41 3.72
CA VAL A 6 11.53 2.97 3.44
C VAL A 6 12.41 2.66 2.24
N VAL A 7 13.03 1.47 2.23
CA VAL A 7 13.87 1.04 1.10
C VAL A 7 13.02 0.97 -0.18
N GLY A 8 13.52 1.53 -1.28
CA GLY A 8 12.83 1.61 -2.56
C GLY A 8 11.89 2.81 -2.70
N GLY A 9 11.71 3.60 -1.64
CA GLY A 9 10.75 4.69 -1.62
C GLY A 9 11.20 5.90 -2.44
N ASP A 10 12.50 6.16 -2.55
CA ASP A 10 13.03 7.25 -3.38
C ASP A 10 12.82 6.96 -4.88
N GLU A 11 12.97 5.70 -5.30
CA GLU A 11 12.68 5.25 -6.65
C GLU A 11 11.18 5.39 -6.96
N LEU A 12 10.32 5.07 -5.99
CA LEU A 12 8.87 5.23 -6.09
C LEU A 12 8.49 6.71 -6.27
N LEU A 13 9.04 7.59 -5.44
CA LEU A 13 8.82 9.04 -5.52
C LEU A 13 9.33 9.61 -6.84
N THR A 14 10.48 9.15 -7.33
CA THR A 14 11.05 9.57 -8.60
C THR A 14 10.15 9.19 -9.77
N TRP A 15 9.60 7.96 -9.78
CA TRP A 15 8.67 7.52 -10.81
C TRP A 15 7.41 8.38 -10.83
N PHE A 16 6.71 8.49 -9.70
CA PHE A 16 5.47 9.26 -9.60
C PHE A 16 5.70 10.77 -9.77
N GLY A 17 6.90 11.28 -9.45
CA GLY A 17 7.25 12.69 -9.48
C GLY A 17 6.57 13.51 -8.37
N GLN A 18 5.85 12.85 -7.48
CA GLN A 18 5.13 13.39 -6.33
C GLN A 18 4.86 12.26 -5.33
N THR A 19 4.42 12.61 -4.12
CA THR A 19 3.99 11.62 -3.13
C THR A 19 2.68 10.97 -3.58
N PRO A 20 2.63 9.67 -3.89
CA PRO A 20 1.40 9.01 -4.30
C PRO A 20 0.47 8.84 -3.09
N THR A 21 -0.79 9.28 -3.24
CA THR A 21 -1.85 9.07 -2.24
C THR A 21 -2.53 7.72 -2.40
N PHE A 22 -2.42 7.09 -3.57
CA PHE A 22 -3.15 5.88 -3.96
C PHE A 22 -4.68 6.04 -3.87
N HIS A 23 -5.20 7.25 -4.10
CA HIS A 23 -6.63 7.47 -4.24
C HIS A 23 -7.17 6.70 -5.45
N ASP A 24 -8.27 5.97 -5.26
CA ASP A 24 -8.90 5.05 -6.22
C ASP A 24 -8.00 3.92 -6.72
N ALA A 25 -6.87 3.66 -6.04
CA ALA A 25 -5.98 2.57 -6.39
C ALA A 25 -6.63 1.21 -6.10
N GLU A 26 -6.22 0.18 -6.84
CA GLU A 26 -6.73 -1.18 -6.68
C GLU A 26 -5.70 -2.08 -5.99
N ILE A 27 -6.11 -2.79 -4.94
CA ILE A 27 -5.33 -3.89 -4.37
C ILE A 27 -5.41 -5.08 -5.32
N VAL A 28 -4.29 -5.33 -6.00
CA VAL A 28 -4.13 -6.42 -6.97
C VAL A 28 -3.97 -7.76 -6.27
N SER A 29 -3.27 -7.79 -5.13
CA SER A 29 -3.10 -8.98 -4.32
C SER A 29 -2.61 -8.65 -2.90
N LEU A 30 -3.01 -9.45 -1.93
CA LEU A 30 -2.42 -9.51 -0.60
C LEU A 30 -2.03 -10.96 -0.28
N SER A 31 -0.76 -11.19 0.07
CA SER A 31 -0.24 -12.49 0.50
C SER A 31 0.34 -12.36 1.90
N LEU A 32 -0.18 -13.13 2.84
CA LEU A 32 0.29 -13.19 4.22
C LEU A 32 1.01 -14.51 4.47
N ASN A 33 2.29 -14.44 4.81
CA ASN A 33 3.13 -15.60 5.04
C ASN A 33 3.70 -15.57 6.46
N ARG A 34 3.36 -16.57 7.27
CA ARG A 34 3.79 -16.69 8.68
C ARG A 34 5.30 -16.89 8.83
N SER A 35 5.96 -17.53 7.87
CA SER A 35 7.36 -17.96 7.99
C SER A 35 8.26 -17.34 6.94
N GLY A 36 7.77 -16.33 6.22
CA GLY A 36 8.49 -15.70 5.14
C GLY A 36 7.95 -14.31 4.85
N ILE A 37 8.12 -13.90 3.62
CA ILE A 37 7.78 -12.56 3.17
C ILE A 37 6.27 -12.47 2.90
N SER A 38 5.66 -11.42 3.44
CA SER A 38 4.29 -11.02 3.10
C SER A 38 4.33 -9.85 2.11
N GLU A 39 3.37 -9.80 1.19
CA GLU A 39 3.35 -8.82 0.10
C GLU A 39 1.95 -8.23 -0.07
N LEU A 40 1.88 -6.90 -0.25
CA LEU A 40 0.71 -6.18 -0.73
C LEU A 40 1.08 -5.55 -2.08
N LYS A 41 0.28 -5.82 -3.12
CA LYS A 41 0.43 -5.22 -4.45
C LYS A 41 -0.72 -4.29 -4.73
N VAL A 42 -0.41 -3.04 -5.03
CA VAL A 42 -1.39 -1.98 -5.31
C VAL A 42 -1.11 -1.40 -6.69
N HIS A 43 -2.12 -1.39 -7.56
CA HIS A 43 -2.08 -0.67 -8.82
C HIS A 43 -2.50 0.78 -8.59
N GLY A 44 -1.57 1.71 -8.77
CA GLY A 44 -1.80 3.15 -8.63
C GLY A 44 -1.35 3.93 -9.87
N TRP A 45 -1.68 5.22 -9.88
CA TRP A 45 -1.38 6.18 -10.95
C TRP A 45 -1.42 7.62 -10.42
N ILE A 46 -1.06 8.57 -11.28
CA ILE A 46 -1.30 10.00 -11.09
C ILE A 46 -2.52 10.41 -11.90
N MET A 47 -3.48 11.07 -11.25
CA MET A 47 -4.54 11.79 -11.96
C MET A 47 -3.96 13.10 -12.49
N THR A 48 -4.21 13.41 -13.76
CA THR A 48 -3.85 14.70 -14.35
C THR A 48 -5.06 15.64 -14.34
N ASP A 49 -4.85 16.90 -14.74
CA ASP A 49 -5.94 17.86 -14.96
C ASP A 49 -6.55 17.73 -16.38
N GLU A 50 -6.08 16.77 -17.18
CA GLU A 50 -6.56 16.55 -18.54
C GLU A 50 -7.75 15.60 -18.56
N VAL A 51 -8.67 15.84 -19.49
CA VAL A 51 -9.85 14.99 -19.71
C VAL A 51 -9.79 14.43 -21.13
N ASP A 52 -9.98 13.12 -21.25
CA ASP A 52 -9.98 12.43 -22.54
C ASP A 52 -11.24 12.78 -23.37
N PRO A 53 -11.28 12.45 -24.68
CA PRO A 53 -12.44 12.72 -25.52
C PRO A 53 -13.75 12.02 -25.10
N ARG A 54 -13.68 11.07 -24.16
CA ARG A 54 -14.83 10.35 -23.60
C ARG A 54 -15.31 10.96 -22.28
N GLY A 55 -14.65 12.01 -21.77
CA GLY A 55 -15.01 12.70 -20.54
C GLY A 55 -14.37 12.13 -19.27
N TYR A 56 -13.34 11.28 -19.37
CA TYR A 56 -12.64 10.72 -18.22
C TYR A 56 -11.32 11.45 -17.94
N ILE A 57 -10.98 11.63 -16.68
CA ILE A 57 -9.67 12.15 -16.27
C ILE A 57 -8.56 11.24 -16.82
N VAL A 58 -7.55 11.83 -17.44
CA VAL A 58 -6.39 11.09 -17.93
C VAL A 58 -5.54 10.64 -16.75
N LEU A 59 -5.22 9.34 -16.73
CA LEU A 59 -4.41 8.71 -15.71
C LEU A 59 -3.01 8.44 -16.29
N ASP A 60 -1.98 8.94 -15.61
CA ASP A 60 -0.59 8.80 -16.04
C ASP A 60 0.24 8.03 -15.00
N LYS A 61 1.44 7.59 -15.40
CA LYS A 61 2.44 6.95 -14.52
C LYS A 61 1.90 5.74 -13.75
N HIS A 62 1.04 4.95 -14.41
CA HIS A 62 0.58 3.69 -13.85
C HIS A 62 1.74 2.84 -13.36
N ALA A 63 1.59 2.23 -12.18
CA ALA A 63 2.52 1.23 -11.68
C ALA A 63 1.81 0.24 -10.75
N VAL A 64 2.32 -1.00 -10.73
CA VAL A 64 2.01 -1.98 -9.68
C VAL A 64 3.09 -1.88 -8.62
N VAL A 65 2.73 -1.33 -7.47
CA VAL A 65 3.63 -1.12 -6.33
C VAL A 65 3.51 -2.29 -5.38
N THR A 66 4.64 -2.94 -5.09
CA THR A 66 4.74 -4.04 -4.13
C THR A 66 5.30 -3.51 -2.82
N PHE A 67 4.51 -3.59 -1.77
CA PHE A 67 4.93 -3.39 -0.38
C PHE A 67 5.26 -4.75 0.22
N THR A 68 6.49 -4.90 0.65
CA THR A 68 7.01 -6.14 1.22
C THR A 68 7.18 -5.96 2.71
N PHE A 69 6.54 -6.81 3.51
CA PHE A 69 6.54 -6.75 4.97
C PHE A 69 7.45 -7.83 5.55
N THR A 70 8.26 -7.44 6.54
CA THR A 70 9.02 -8.36 7.38
C THR A 70 8.60 -8.17 8.84
N ASP A 71 8.37 -9.28 9.53
CA ASP A 71 7.91 -9.32 10.92
C ASP A 71 6.64 -8.47 11.13
N ILE A 72 5.55 -8.92 10.52
CA ILE A 72 4.21 -8.37 10.80
C ILE A 72 3.90 -8.62 12.28
N MET A 73 3.62 -7.54 12.99
CA MET A 73 3.34 -7.57 14.43
C MET A 73 1.86 -7.80 14.67
N ASP A 74 1.04 -7.04 13.94
CA ASP A 74 -0.40 -7.20 13.90
C ASP A 74 -0.98 -6.57 12.62
N LEU A 75 -2.24 -6.89 12.39
CA LEU A 75 -3.04 -6.35 11.31
C LEU A 75 -4.50 -6.44 11.72
N GLN A 76 -5.31 -5.57 11.15
CA GLN A 76 -6.75 -5.70 11.13
C GLN A 76 -7.19 -5.40 9.71
N LEU A 77 -7.85 -6.37 9.09
CA LEU A 77 -8.34 -6.26 7.73
C LEU A 77 -9.84 -6.50 7.75
N ASP A 78 -10.59 -5.73 6.98
CA ASP A 78 -12.02 -5.90 6.77
C ASP A 78 -12.35 -5.91 5.28
N GLY A 79 -13.42 -6.63 4.96
CA GLY A 79 -13.88 -6.77 3.58
C GLY A 79 -12.96 -7.59 2.69
N PHE A 80 -13.55 -8.08 1.60
CA PHE A 80 -12.84 -8.68 0.46
C PHE A 80 -13.83 -8.80 -0.69
N SER A 81 -13.43 -8.37 -1.87
CA SER A 81 -14.32 -8.35 -3.03
C SER A 81 -13.59 -8.77 -4.31
N ARG A 82 -14.37 -8.96 -5.38
CA ARG A 82 -13.85 -9.17 -6.75
C ARG A 82 -13.08 -7.96 -7.29
N GLN A 83 -13.27 -6.80 -6.67
CA GLN A 83 -12.51 -5.58 -6.90
C GLN A 83 -12.24 -4.95 -5.54
N ASN A 84 -11.00 -4.58 -5.25
CA ASN A 84 -10.61 -4.02 -3.96
C ASN A 84 -10.02 -2.62 -4.18
N VAL A 85 -10.87 -1.60 -4.13
CA VAL A 85 -10.49 -0.19 -4.32
C VAL A 85 -10.31 0.46 -2.96
N ILE A 86 -9.24 1.24 -2.81
CA ILE A 86 -8.96 2.02 -1.60
C ILE A 86 -9.15 3.52 -1.86
N ALA A 87 -9.61 4.24 -0.85
CA ALA A 87 -9.70 5.71 -0.90
C ALA A 87 -8.32 6.38 -0.79
N GLY A 88 -7.30 5.61 -0.38
CA GLY A 88 -5.92 6.04 -0.25
C GLY A 88 -5.11 5.07 0.57
N LEU A 89 -3.79 5.29 0.58
CA LEU A 89 -2.82 4.54 1.37
C LEU A 89 -2.00 5.50 2.22
N VAL A 90 -1.98 5.28 3.53
CA VAL A 90 -1.18 6.06 4.47
C VAL A 90 0.00 5.22 4.95
N LEU A 91 1.22 5.69 4.66
CA LEU A 91 2.47 5.14 5.21
C LEU A 91 2.94 5.99 6.39
N GLN A 92 3.05 5.38 7.57
CA GLN A 92 3.37 6.10 8.80
C GLN A 92 4.13 5.25 9.82
N ARG A 93 4.61 5.89 10.88
CA ARG A 93 5.06 5.16 12.06
C ARG A 93 3.87 4.46 12.69
N ALA A 94 4.10 3.24 13.17
CA ALA A 94 3.11 2.48 13.90
C ALA A 94 2.58 3.32 15.08
N ARG A 95 1.26 3.45 15.14
CA ARG A 95 0.57 4.08 16.27
C ARG A 95 0.25 3.00 17.29
N ASP A 96 0.06 3.38 18.55
CA ASP A 96 -0.50 2.48 19.55
C ASP A 96 -1.95 2.16 19.16
N ARG A 97 -2.23 0.89 18.89
CA ARG A 97 -3.56 0.33 18.60
C ARG A 97 -3.96 -0.72 19.65
N GLY A 98 -3.26 -0.78 20.78
CA GLY A 98 -3.37 -1.84 21.77
C GLY A 98 -2.57 -3.10 21.39
N ARG A 99 -2.57 -4.08 22.29
CA ARG A 99 -1.79 -5.31 22.13
C ARG A 99 -2.65 -6.47 21.62
N ALA A 100 -2.25 -7.03 20.49
CA ALA A 100 -2.67 -8.36 20.09
C ALA A 100 -2.01 -9.42 21.00
N GLY A 101 -2.82 -10.27 21.64
CA GLY A 101 -2.33 -11.28 22.58
C GLY A 101 -1.67 -12.52 21.93
N TYR A 102 -1.67 -12.62 20.60
CA TYR A 102 -1.34 -13.85 19.86
C TYR A 102 0.03 -13.84 19.17
N TYR A 103 0.64 -12.68 18.91
CA TYR A 103 1.99 -12.59 18.31
C TYR A 103 2.70 -11.32 18.78
N ALA A 104 3.12 -11.32 20.05
CA ALA A 104 3.75 -10.15 20.66
C ALA A 104 5.21 -10.02 20.22
N LEU A 105 5.47 -9.09 19.30
CA LEU A 105 6.79 -8.50 19.10
C LEU A 105 6.93 -7.26 20.01
N PRO A 106 8.13 -6.94 20.54
CA PRO A 106 8.34 -5.70 21.28
C PRO A 106 8.00 -4.51 20.37
N GLU A 107 7.30 -3.49 20.85
CA GLU A 107 7.11 -2.26 20.08
C GLU A 107 8.40 -1.45 20.02
N GLU A 108 8.68 -0.90 18.85
CA GLU A 108 9.85 -0.05 18.61
C GLU A 108 9.42 1.24 17.91
N GLU A 109 10.10 2.35 18.21
CA GLU A 109 9.84 3.65 17.55
C GLU A 109 10.01 3.60 16.03
N GLY A 110 10.78 2.63 15.54
CA GLY A 110 11.02 2.36 14.13
C GLY A 110 9.87 1.65 13.40
N ASP A 111 8.89 1.13 14.12
CA ASP A 111 7.82 0.32 13.54
C ASP A 111 6.99 1.11 12.54
N ILE A 112 6.55 0.43 11.48
CA ILE A 112 5.91 1.05 10.32
C ILE A 112 4.51 0.46 10.14
N GLU A 113 3.57 1.31 9.76
CA GLU A 113 2.20 0.96 9.44
C GLU A 113 1.85 1.40 8.02
N ILE A 114 1.15 0.52 7.31
CA ILE A 114 0.35 0.89 6.14
C ILE A 114 -1.11 0.79 6.55
N GLU A 115 -1.86 1.88 6.33
CA GLU A 115 -3.31 1.93 6.47
C GLU A 115 -3.93 2.10 5.08
N LEU A 116 -4.84 1.20 4.74
CA LEU A 116 -5.64 1.13 3.53
C LEU A 116 -6.99 1.79 3.85
N LEU A 117 -7.21 2.99 3.32
CA LEU A 117 -8.43 3.74 3.62
C LEU A 117 -9.63 3.12 2.88
N PRO A 118 -10.78 2.93 3.56
CA PRO A 118 -11.91 2.20 3.00
C PRO A 118 -12.54 2.93 1.81
N CYS A 119 -12.82 2.19 0.74
CA CYS A 119 -13.65 2.63 -0.38
C CYS A 119 -14.58 1.51 -0.84
N TYR A 120 -14.01 0.40 -1.34
CA TYR A 120 -14.79 -0.77 -1.75
C TYR A 120 -13.97 -2.07 -1.69
N GLY A 121 -14.39 -3.03 -0.86
CA GLY A 121 -13.69 -4.30 -0.71
C GLY A 121 -12.74 -4.29 0.48
N LEU A 122 -11.51 -4.76 0.27
CA LEU A 122 -10.49 -4.90 1.31
C LEU A 122 -9.94 -3.55 1.79
N ASP A 123 -9.97 -3.34 3.10
CA ASP A 123 -9.34 -2.21 3.79
C ASP A 123 -8.75 -2.61 5.16
N GLY A 124 -8.18 -1.65 5.89
CA GLY A 124 -7.64 -1.86 7.23
C GLY A 124 -6.18 -1.45 7.37
N PHE A 125 -5.43 -2.09 8.25
CA PHE A 125 -4.02 -1.75 8.49
C PHE A 125 -3.13 -2.98 8.68
N ILE A 126 -1.84 -2.80 8.41
CA ILE A 126 -0.78 -3.77 8.65
C ILE A 126 0.39 -3.04 9.33
N ARG A 127 0.77 -3.46 10.56
CA ARG A 127 1.97 -2.97 11.24
C ARG A 127 3.09 -4.01 11.14
N ALA A 128 4.30 -3.56 10.79
CA ALA A 128 5.46 -4.42 10.61
C ALA A 128 6.74 -3.74 11.08
N LYS A 129 7.75 -4.54 11.40
CA LYS A 129 9.10 -4.03 11.74
C LYS A 129 9.78 -3.36 10.56
N LYS A 130 9.54 -3.88 9.36
CA LYS A 130 10.14 -3.35 8.14
C LYS A 130 9.17 -3.44 6.98
N ILE A 131 9.15 -2.36 6.22
CA ILE A 131 8.50 -2.29 4.92
C ILE A 131 9.56 -1.91 3.89
N THR A 132 9.54 -2.61 2.76
CA THR A 132 10.29 -2.21 1.57
C THR A 132 9.35 -2.10 0.40
N THR A 133 9.72 -1.28 -0.58
CA THR A 133 8.90 -0.99 -1.75
C THR A 133 9.66 -1.29 -3.02
N ALA A 134 8.93 -1.79 -4.00
CA ALA A 134 9.38 -1.92 -5.39
C ALA A 134 8.17 -1.66 -6.28
N PHE A 135 8.39 -1.36 -7.55
CA PHE A 135 7.28 -1.19 -8.48
C PHE A 135 7.64 -1.68 -9.88
N LEU A 136 6.61 -2.04 -10.64
CA LEU A 136 6.70 -2.27 -12.07
C LEU A 136 5.85 -1.21 -12.78
N PRO A 137 6.43 -0.42 -13.70
CA PRO A 137 5.68 0.49 -14.56
C PRO A 137 4.58 -0.22 -15.34
N GLY A 138 3.45 0.46 -15.52
CA GLY A 138 2.32 0.00 -16.30
C GLY A 138 1.15 -0.49 -15.45
N ARG A 139 0.19 -1.10 -16.16
CA ARG A 139 -1.02 -1.69 -15.56
C ARG A 139 -0.77 -3.15 -15.19
N PRO A 140 -1.50 -3.70 -14.20
CA PRO A 140 -1.42 -5.12 -13.89
C PRO A 140 -1.76 -5.96 -15.12
N GLU A 141 -1.16 -7.15 -15.21
CA GLU A 141 -1.60 -8.16 -16.16
C GLU A 141 -3.07 -8.51 -15.88
N LYS A 142 -3.84 -8.80 -16.94
CA LYS A 142 -5.24 -9.20 -16.76
C LYS A 142 -5.29 -10.49 -15.95
N GLN A 143 -5.93 -10.43 -14.78
CA GLN A 143 -6.27 -11.60 -13.98
C GLN A 143 -7.46 -12.35 -14.60
#